data_AF-X1L466-F1
#
_entry.id   AF-X1L466-F1
#
_cell.length_a   1.000
_cell.length_b   1.000
_cell.length_c   1.000
_cell.angle_alpha   90.00
_cell.angle_beta   90.00
_cell.angle_gamma   90.00
#
_symmetry.space_group_name_H-M   'P 1'
#
loop_
_entity.id
_entity.type
_entity.pdbx_description
1 polymer ?
#
loop_
_entity_poly.entity_id
_entity_poly.type
_entity_poly.pdbx_seq_one_letter_code
_entity_poly.pdbx_strand_id
1 'polypeptide(L)'
;HFLKIGNRGAVFEGPATALYMPAGNGYRIIANSGLEVAIITAPAQKRGNPVLIKPDQVKIEKRGKDNYRREIHNIMVNNIGAKTLLVGETFNESGQWSSYPPHKHDEDNLPQEAKLEEVYFYKVYPEQGFGIQRIYSADKQLDEVYVVENNVKTLSFE
;
A
#
# COMPACT_ATOMS: atom_id res chain seq x y z
N HIS A 1 7.84 -15.34 18.74
CA HIS A 1 7.18 -14.12 19.27
C HIS A 1 8.01 -12.91 18.90
N PHE A 2 7.36 -11.82 18.49
CA PHE A 2 8.01 -10.53 18.23
C PHE A 2 7.60 -9.56 19.34
N LEU A 3 8.56 -8.85 19.95
CA LEU A 3 8.32 -7.98 21.08
C LEU A 3 8.67 -6.54 20.71
N LYS A 4 7.81 -5.60 21.11
CA LYS A 4 8.03 -4.14 20.96
C LYS A 4 8.47 -3.74 19.54
N ILE A 5 7.71 -4.18 18.54
CA ILE A 5 7.92 -3.80 17.14
C ILE A 5 7.08 -2.57 16.78
N GLY A 6 7.54 -1.78 15.80
CA GLY A 6 7.01 -0.45 15.49
C GLY A 6 7.97 0.65 15.96
N ASN A 7 7.97 1.79 15.27
CA ASN A 7 8.88 2.91 15.60
C ASN A 7 8.26 4.29 15.35
N ARG A 8 7.54 4.47 14.23
CA ARG A 8 6.92 5.76 13.87
C ARG A 8 5.67 6.03 14.70
N GLY A 9 5.46 7.28 15.11
CA GLY A 9 4.26 7.73 15.82
C GLY A 9 3.10 8.04 14.88
N ALA A 10 3.40 8.45 13.64
CA ALA A 10 2.44 8.67 12.57
C ALA A 10 2.97 8.18 11.20
N VAL A 11 2.07 7.97 10.24
CA VAL A 11 2.41 7.46 8.89
C VAL A 11 3.43 8.36 8.16
N PHE A 12 3.39 9.67 8.40
CA PHE A 12 4.27 10.66 7.76
C PHE A 12 5.67 10.80 8.41
N GLU A 13 5.97 10.04 9.47
CA GLU A 13 7.23 10.15 10.22
C GLU A 13 8.31 9.14 9.78
N GLY A 14 8.08 8.44 8.65
CA GLY A 14 9.07 7.56 8.04
C GLY A 14 8.56 6.15 7.75
N PRO A 15 9.47 5.22 7.41
CA PRO A 15 9.10 3.90 6.92
C PRO A 15 8.37 3.04 7.96
N ALA A 16 7.46 2.21 7.46
CA ALA A 16 6.68 1.30 8.28
C ALA A 16 7.52 0.17 8.89
N THR A 17 6.98 -0.43 9.96
CA THR A 17 7.32 -1.79 10.38
C THR A 17 6.20 -2.71 9.91
N ALA A 18 6.54 -3.85 9.30
CA ALA A 18 5.54 -4.81 8.84
C ALA A 18 5.88 -6.23 9.29
N LEU A 19 4.86 -7.06 9.46
CA LEU A 19 5.00 -8.47 9.78
C LEU A 19 4.23 -9.30 8.76
N TYR A 20 4.94 -10.04 7.91
CA TYR A 20 4.34 -11.03 7.05
C TYR A 20 4.03 -12.29 7.85
N MET A 21 2.77 -12.73 7.79
CA MET A 21 2.29 -13.95 8.43
C MET A 21 1.80 -14.92 7.35
N PRO A 22 2.47 -16.07 7.16
CA PRO A 22 2.00 -17.09 6.23
C PRO A 22 0.61 -17.63 6.59
N ALA A 23 -0.14 -18.08 5.58
CA ALA A 23 -1.45 -18.67 5.77
C ALA A 23 -1.45 -19.83 6.78
N GLY A 24 -2.53 -19.96 7.56
CA GLY A 24 -2.70 -21.01 8.56
C GLY A 24 -1.91 -20.82 9.86
N ASN A 25 -1.37 -19.62 10.10
CA ASN A 25 -0.83 -19.20 11.39
C ASN A 25 -1.82 -18.27 12.11
N GLY A 26 -2.07 -18.53 13.38
CA GLY A 26 -2.77 -17.57 14.25
C GLY A 26 -1.83 -16.47 14.72
N TYR A 27 -2.37 -15.29 15.01
CA TYR A 27 -1.63 -14.19 15.60
C TYR A 27 -2.47 -13.47 16.66
N ARG A 28 -1.78 -12.80 17.57
CA ARG A 28 -2.38 -11.91 18.56
C ARG A 28 -1.53 -10.64 18.63
N ILE A 29 -2.16 -9.49 18.47
CA ILE A 29 -1.52 -8.19 18.57
C ILE A 29 -1.86 -7.62 19.94
N ILE A 30 -0.83 -7.20 20.69
CA ILE A 30 -0.99 -6.52 21.97
C ILE A 30 -0.29 -5.16 21.81
N ALA A 31 -1.07 -4.09 21.93
CA ALA A 31 -0.55 -2.74 21.84
C ALA A 31 0.03 -2.31 23.20
N ASN A 32 1.24 -1.76 23.20
CA ASN A 32 1.87 -1.19 24.40
C ASN A 32 1.62 0.33 24.53
N SER A 33 0.97 0.93 23.51
CA SER A 33 0.65 2.35 23.35
C SER A 33 -0.55 2.49 22.40
N GLY A 34 -0.87 3.71 21.95
CA GLY A 34 -1.74 3.90 20.78
C GLY A 34 -1.20 3.11 19.57
N LEU A 35 -2.10 2.49 18.81
CA LEU A 35 -1.76 1.62 17.67
C LEU A 35 -2.73 1.87 16.52
N GLU A 36 -2.18 2.21 15.36
CA GLU A 36 -2.83 2.07 14.06
C GLU A 36 -2.16 0.93 13.31
N VAL A 37 -2.94 -0.05 12.85
CA VAL A 37 -2.43 -1.22 12.14
C VAL A 37 -3.34 -1.55 10.96
N ALA A 38 -2.74 -1.73 9.78
CA ALA A 38 -3.40 -2.28 8.62
C ALA A 38 -3.20 -3.80 8.58
N ILE A 39 -4.30 -4.55 8.54
CA ILE A 39 -4.29 -6.01 8.35
C ILE A 39 -4.70 -6.29 6.91
N ILE A 40 -3.74 -6.73 6.11
CA ILE A 40 -3.91 -7.01 4.69
C ILE A 40 -3.81 -8.52 4.49
N THR A 41 -4.84 -9.11 3.87
CA THR A 41 -4.94 -10.56 3.68
C THR A 41 -5.30 -10.88 2.24
N ALA A 42 -4.67 -11.92 1.70
CA ALA A 42 -5.04 -12.54 0.44
C ALA A 42 -5.00 -14.07 0.60
N PRO A 43 -5.74 -14.82 -0.24
CA PRO A 43 -5.59 -16.26 -0.31
C PRO A 43 -4.13 -16.67 -0.56
N ALA A 44 -3.64 -17.66 0.17
CA ALA A 44 -2.29 -18.18 0.01
C ALA A 44 -2.18 -19.63 0.50
N GLN A 45 -1.21 -20.36 -0.04
CA GLN A 45 -0.85 -21.69 0.50
C GLN A 45 -0.07 -21.53 1.81
N LYS A 46 -0.24 -22.47 2.74
CA LYS A 46 0.54 -22.54 3.99
C LYS A 46 2.00 -22.89 3.69
N ARG A 47 2.85 -21.88 3.50
CA ARG A 47 4.28 -22.04 3.22
C ARG A 47 5.11 -20.92 3.84
N GLY A 48 6.32 -21.24 4.30
CA GLY A 48 7.28 -20.28 4.83
C GLY A 48 7.10 -19.97 6.32
N ASN A 49 7.92 -19.04 6.82
CA ASN A 49 7.93 -18.59 8.20
C ASN A 49 7.50 -17.11 8.28
N PRO A 50 7.00 -16.65 9.45
CA PRO A 50 6.80 -15.23 9.69
C PRO A 50 8.06 -14.41 9.43
N VAL A 51 7.91 -13.25 8.78
CA VAL A 51 9.02 -12.34 8.45
C VAL A 51 8.73 -10.95 8.98
N LEU A 52 9.57 -10.46 9.88
CA LEU A 52 9.55 -9.08 10.33
C LEU A 52 10.34 -8.22 9.33
N ILE A 53 9.71 -7.18 8.81
CA ILE A 53 10.31 -6.14 7.98
C ILE A 53 10.46 -4.90 8.85
N LYS A 54 11.70 -4.54 9.14
CA LYS A 54 12.05 -3.33 9.90
C LYS A 54 12.12 -2.10 8.99
N PRO A 55 12.01 -0.88 9.53
CA PRO A 55 12.05 0.35 8.74
C PRO A 55 13.31 0.50 7.87
N ASP A 56 14.47 0.04 8.33
CA ASP A 56 15.75 0.06 7.60
C ASP A 56 15.81 -0.94 6.44
N GLN A 57 14.84 -1.86 6.35
CA GLN A 57 14.71 -2.83 5.26
C GLN A 57 13.68 -2.39 4.20
N VAL A 58 12.96 -1.29 4.43
CA VAL A 58 11.99 -0.74 3.49
C VAL A 58 12.75 0.00 2.39
N LYS A 59 12.55 -0.41 1.13
CA LYS A 59 13.22 0.22 0.00
C LYS A 59 12.45 1.48 -0.42
N ILE A 60 13.08 2.63 -0.23
CA ILE A 60 12.52 3.93 -0.63
C ILE A 60 12.97 4.29 -2.05
N GLU A 61 12.02 4.69 -2.89
CA GLU A 61 12.25 5.12 -4.26
C GLU A 61 11.54 6.47 -4.52
N LYS A 62 12.20 7.35 -5.27
CA LYS A 62 11.56 8.57 -5.79
C LYS A 62 11.17 8.34 -7.24
N ARG A 63 9.90 8.54 -7.57
CA ARG A 63 9.37 8.36 -8.93
C ARG A 63 8.67 9.62 -9.43
N GLY A 64 8.61 9.75 -10.76
CA GLY A 64 7.95 10.85 -11.44
C GLY A 64 8.81 12.11 -11.58
N LYS A 65 8.21 13.15 -12.16
CA LYS A 65 8.79 14.47 -12.38
C LYS A 65 7.70 15.53 -12.28
N ASP A 66 8.08 16.80 -12.29
CA ASP A 66 7.16 17.93 -12.33
C ASP A 66 6.07 17.89 -11.24
N ASN A 67 4.81 17.69 -11.63
CA ASN A 67 3.63 17.64 -10.78
C ASN A 67 3.13 16.21 -10.50
N TYR A 68 3.94 15.17 -10.73
CA TYR A 68 3.64 13.80 -10.35
C TYR A 68 4.82 13.09 -9.65
N ARG A 69 5.64 13.88 -8.94
CA ARG A 69 6.72 13.39 -8.08
C ARG A 69 6.14 12.80 -6.80
N ARG A 70 6.66 11.62 -6.44
CA ARG A 70 6.22 10.88 -5.26
C ARG A 70 7.35 10.04 -4.68
N GLU A 71 7.25 9.77 -3.40
CA GLU A 71 8.13 8.85 -2.69
C GLU A 71 7.38 7.54 -2.43
N ILE A 72 7.99 6.40 -2.77
CA ILE A 72 7.39 5.08 -2.67
C ILE A 72 8.21 4.26 -1.70
N HIS A 73 7.57 3.77 -0.65
CA HIS A 73 8.13 2.90 0.36
C HIS A 73 7.69 1.48 0.05
N ASN A 74 8.58 0.69 -0.55
CA ASN A 74 8.31 -0.70 -0.92
C ASN A 74 8.48 -1.59 0.33
N ILE A 75 7.38 -1.89 1.01
CA ILE A 75 7.38 -2.66 2.27
C ILE A 75 7.50 -4.15 1.99
N MET A 76 6.61 -4.69 1.15
CA MET A 76 6.54 -6.10 0.77
C MET A 76 6.23 -6.19 -0.72
N VAL A 77 7.25 -6.19 -1.57
CA VAL A 77 7.08 -6.24 -3.03
C VAL A 77 7.84 -7.43 -3.60
N ASN A 78 9.17 -7.36 -3.60
CA ASN A 78 10.06 -8.44 -4.09
C ASN A 78 11.06 -8.92 -3.02
N ASN A 79 10.99 -8.37 -1.81
CA ASN A 79 11.95 -8.58 -0.72
C ASN A 79 11.62 -9.79 0.15
N ILE A 80 10.40 -10.30 0.08
CA ILE A 80 10.00 -11.55 0.74
C ILE A 80 9.25 -12.40 -0.28
N GLY A 81 9.39 -13.73 -0.22
CA GLY A 81 8.78 -14.67 -1.17
C GLY A 81 7.25 -14.80 -1.06
N ALA A 82 6.55 -13.73 -0.69
CA ALA A 82 5.09 -13.63 -0.76
C ALA A 82 4.67 -13.65 -2.23
N LYS A 83 3.72 -14.54 -2.57
CA LYS A 83 3.28 -14.74 -3.95
C LYS A 83 2.01 -13.97 -4.32
N THR A 84 1.24 -13.54 -3.32
CA THR A 84 -0.13 -13.05 -3.52
C THR A 84 -0.40 -11.70 -2.86
N LEU A 85 0.63 -11.08 -2.26
CA LEU A 85 0.50 -9.77 -1.65
C LEU A 85 1.66 -8.88 -2.09
N LEU A 86 1.31 -7.69 -2.56
CA LEU A 86 2.20 -6.56 -2.77
C LEU A 86 1.72 -5.43 -1.84
N VAL A 87 2.61 -4.88 -1.03
CA VAL A 87 2.29 -3.82 -0.07
C VAL A 87 3.37 -2.75 -0.12
N GLY A 88 2.94 -1.50 -0.25
CA GLY A 88 3.78 -0.33 -0.16
C GLY A 88 2.99 0.88 0.27
N GLU A 89 3.70 1.96 0.55
CA GLU A 89 3.13 3.27 0.85
C GLU A 89 3.63 4.26 -0.19
N THR A 90 2.75 5.13 -0.67
CA THR A 90 3.10 6.18 -1.62
C THR A 90 2.80 7.54 -1.01
N PHE A 91 3.81 8.38 -0.90
CA PHE A 91 3.74 9.72 -0.32
C PHE A 91 3.78 10.76 -1.44
N ASN A 92 2.82 11.67 -1.40
CA ASN A 92 2.66 12.75 -2.36
C ASN A 92 2.65 14.07 -1.62
N GLU A 93 3.42 15.05 -2.09
CA GLU A 93 3.30 16.42 -1.61
C GLU A 93 2.00 17.05 -2.15
N SER A 94 1.52 18.09 -1.47
CA SER A 94 0.31 18.81 -1.89
C SER A 94 0.44 19.32 -3.33
N GLY A 95 -0.61 19.13 -4.14
CA GLY A 95 -0.63 19.51 -5.55
C GLY A 95 0.05 18.54 -6.52
N GLN A 96 0.65 17.44 -6.02
CA GLN A 96 1.19 16.38 -6.86
C GLN A 96 0.11 15.34 -7.21
N TRP A 97 0.25 14.72 -8.38
CA TRP A 97 -0.54 13.58 -8.83
C TRP A 97 0.19 12.25 -8.55
N SER A 98 -0.53 11.31 -7.94
CA SER A 98 -0.08 9.91 -7.79
C SER A 98 -0.67 9.02 -8.86
N SER A 99 -0.11 7.82 -9.02
CA SER A 99 -0.56 6.81 -10.00
C SER A 99 -0.67 7.38 -11.43
N TYR A 100 0.13 8.41 -11.71
CA TYR A 100 0.23 9.11 -12.98
C TYR A 100 1.64 8.94 -13.60
N PRO A 101 1.77 8.77 -14.93
CA PRO A 101 0.69 8.57 -15.92
C PRO A 101 -0.21 7.37 -15.61
N PRO A 102 -1.47 7.38 -16.07
CA PRO A 102 -2.43 6.31 -15.75
C PRO A 102 -1.91 4.96 -16.24
N HIS A 103 -2.17 3.92 -15.46
CA HIS A 103 -1.86 2.53 -15.78
C HIS A 103 -3.06 1.66 -15.38
N LYS A 104 -2.97 0.36 -15.70
CA LYS A 104 -3.97 -0.66 -15.37
C LYS A 104 -3.30 -2.01 -15.14
N HIS A 105 -4.01 -2.92 -14.49
CA HIS A 105 -3.54 -4.25 -14.13
C HIS A 105 -4.71 -5.28 -14.14
N ASP A 106 -5.57 -5.29 -15.17
CA ASP A 106 -6.78 -6.14 -15.29
C ASP A 106 -6.53 -7.41 -16.11
N GLU A 107 -5.46 -7.43 -16.89
CA GLU A 107 -5.17 -8.50 -17.84
C GLU A 107 -4.11 -9.46 -17.31
N ASP A 108 -4.40 -10.76 -17.42
CA ASP A 108 -3.41 -11.82 -17.20
C ASP A 108 -2.60 -12.02 -18.48
N ASN A 109 -1.60 -11.15 -18.70
CA ASN A 109 -0.81 -11.08 -19.92
C ASN A 109 0.69 -10.90 -19.61
N LEU A 110 1.23 -11.79 -18.77
CA LEU A 110 2.64 -11.76 -18.39
C LEU A 110 3.55 -11.97 -19.61
N PRO A 111 4.70 -11.26 -19.71
CA PRO A 111 5.28 -10.38 -18.69
C PRO A 111 4.83 -8.91 -18.80
N GLN A 112 3.92 -8.57 -19.71
CA GLN A 112 3.53 -7.17 -19.95
C GLN A 112 2.62 -6.64 -18.85
N GLU A 113 1.67 -7.45 -18.41
CA GLU A 113 0.69 -7.08 -17.40
C GLU A 113 0.36 -8.27 -16.49
N ALA A 114 0.17 -8.00 -15.21
CA ALA A 114 -0.31 -8.98 -14.24
C ALA A 114 -1.70 -8.54 -13.80
N LYS A 115 -2.62 -9.50 -13.69
CA LYS A 115 -3.95 -9.23 -13.13
C LYS A 115 -3.87 -9.04 -11.62
N LEU A 116 -4.14 -7.83 -11.13
CA LEU A 116 -4.02 -7.45 -9.72
C LEU A 116 -5.24 -6.65 -9.27
N GLU A 117 -5.75 -6.96 -8.08
CA GLU A 117 -6.68 -6.08 -7.37
C GLU A 117 -5.86 -5.07 -6.55
N GLU A 118 -6.20 -3.78 -6.62
CA GLU A 118 -5.49 -2.74 -5.89
C GLU A 118 -6.41 -1.98 -4.92
N VAL A 119 -6.03 -1.95 -3.64
CA VAL A 119 -6.74 -1.23 -2.58
C VAL A 119 -5.91 -0.05 -2.12
N TYR A 120 -6.50 1.13 -2.12
CA TYR A 120 -5.89 2.34 -1.57
C TYR A 120 -6.51 2.64 -0.20
N PHE A 121 -5.66 2.92 0.79
CA PHE A 121 -6.06 3.49 2.07
C PHE A 121 -5.35 4.84 2.25
N TYR A 122 -6.12 5.91 2.23
CA TYR A 122 -5.60 7.27 2.22
C TYR A 122 -5.40 7.80 3.64
N LYS A 123 -4.20 8.34 3.86
CA LYS A 123 -3.91 9.24 4.98
C LYS A 123 -3.68 10.62 4.41
N VAL A 124 -4.29 11.63 5.03
CA VAL A 124 -4.20 13.02 4.57
C VAL A 124 -3.67 13.87 5.70
N TYR A 125 -2.73 14.77 5.39
CA TYR A 125 -2.22 15.75 6.33
C TYR A 125 -2.23 17.16 5.71
N PRO A 126 -2.82 18.16 6.38
CA PRO A 126 -3.56 18.05 7.64
C PRO A 126 -4.89 17.27 7.45
N GLU A 127 -5.43 16.68 8.51
CA GLU A 127 -6.49 15.65 8.41
C GLU A 127 -7.80 16.11 7.77
N GLN A 128 -8.09 17.41 7.81
CA GLN A 128 -9.23 18.05 7.13
C GLN A 128 -9.04 18.26 5.63
N GLY A 129 -7.86 17.92 5.10
CA GLY A 129 -7.58 17.98 3.68
C GLY A 129 -8.34 16.89 2.90
N PHE A 130 -8.29 17.02 1.58
CA PHE A 130 -8.88 16.04 0.68
C PHE A 130 -8.05 15.90 -0.60
N GLY A 131 -8.33 14.86 -1.36
CA GLY A 131 -7.86 14.67 -2.72
C GLY A 131 -8.99 14.17 -3.62
N ILE A 132 -8.66 13.89 -4.88
CA ILE A 132 -9.58 13.31 -5.83
C ILE A 132 -8.91 12.10 -6.49
N GLN A 133 -9.62 10.97 -6.52
CA GLN A 133 -9.24 9.80 -7.30
C GLN A 133 -10.22 9.62 -8.44
N ARG A 134 -9.71 9.39 -9.65
CA ARG A 134 -10.52 9.00 -10.81
C ARG A 134 -10.17 7.58 -11.21
N ILE A 135 -11.17 6.73 -11.34
CA ILE A 135 -11.03 5.33 -11.78
C ILE A 135 -11.82 5.19 -13.06
N TYR A 136 -11.19 4.69 -14.13
CA TYR A 136 -11.85 4.60 -15.43
C TYR A 136 -11.28 3.49 -16.31
N SER A 137 -12.14 2.92 -17.16
CA SER A 137 -11.75 1.97 -18.20
C SER A 137 -11.47 2.67 -19.54
N ALA A 138 -10.74 2.00 -20.44
CA ALA A 138 -10.42 2.53 -21.77
C ALA A 138 -11.69 2.82 -22.61
N ASP A 139 -12.72 1.99 -22.46
CA ASP A 139 -14.01 2.11 -23.14
C ASP A 139 -15.02 3.03 -22.42
N LYS A 140 -14.64 3.59 -21.27
CA LYS A 140 -15.44 4.50 -20.45
C LYS A 140 -16.75 3.93 -19.91
N GLN A 141 -16.90 2.60 -19.90
CA GLN A 141 -18.01 1.95 -19.19
C GLN A 141 -17.88 2.14 -17.67
N LEU A 142 -16.65 2.24 -17.17
CA LEU A 142 -16.32 2.75 -15.85
C LEU A 142 -15.66 4.12 -16.00
N ASP A 143 -16.19 5.14 -15.34
CA ASP A 143 -15.57 6.47 -15.23
C ASP A 143 -16.13 7.18 -13.98
N GLU A 144 -15.48 6.96 -12.85
CA GLU A 144 -15.93 7.43 -11.55
C GLU A 144 -14.89 8.35 -10.91
N VAL A 145 -15.39 9.33 -10.16
CA VAL A 145 -14.58 10.30 -9.43
C VAL A 145 -14.98 10.25 -7.96
N TYR A 146 -13.99 10.02 -7.12
CA TYR A 146 -14.12 9.91 -5.67
C TYR A 146 -13.37 11.05 -4.99
N VAL A 147 -14.01 11.68 -4.02
CA VAL A 147 -13.30 12.52 -3.04
C VAL A 147 -12.65 11.61 -2.03
N VAL A 148 -11.36 11.80 -1.76
CA VAL A 148 -10.61 11.03 -0.77
C VAL A 148 -10.24 11.92 0.40
N GLU A 149 -10.54 11.47 1.61
CA GLU A 149 -10.27 12.17 2.87
C GLU A 149 -9.40 11.28 3.77
N ASN A 150 -8.98 11.80 4.92
CA ASN A 150 -8.20 11.00 5.88
C ASN A 150 -8.98 9.74 6.32
N ASN A 151 -8.32 8.58 6.29
CA ASN A 151 -8.88 7.26 6.59
C ASN A 151 -9.93 6.74 5.60
N VAL A 152 -10.00 7.28 4.38
CA VAL A 152 -10.85 6.74 3.31
C VAL A 152 -10.14 5.59 2.61
N LYS A 153 -10.92 4.54 2.30
CA LYS A 153 -10.47 3.41 1.49
C LYS A 153 -11.20 3.40 0.15
N THR A 154 -10.46 3.18 -0.94
CA THR A 154 -11.04 2.92 -2.27
C THR A 154 -10.49 1.61 -2.82
N LEU A 155 -11.18 1.07 -3.81
CA LEU A 155 -10.81 -0.17 -4.49
C LEU A 155 -10.77 0.14 -5.99
N SER A 156 -9.61 -0.07 -6.59
CA SER A 156 -9.46 -0.06 -8.05
C SER A 156 -9.57 -1.50 -8.54
N PHE A 157 -10.62 -1.77 -9.31
CA PHE A 157 -10.65 -2.92 -10.21
C PHE A 157 -10.07 -2.40 -11.52
N GLU A 158 -8.76 -2.51 -11.62
CA GLU A 158 -8.02 -2.15 -12.82
C GLU A 158 -7.56 -3.37 -13.54
#